data_AF-A0A924SGK1-F1
#
_entry.id   AF-A0A924SGK1-F1
#
_cell.length_a   1.000
_cell.length_b   1.000
_cell.length_c   1.000
_cell.angle_alpha   90.00
_cell.angle_beta   90.00
_cell.angle_gamma   90.00
#
_symmetry.space_group_name_H-M   'P 1'
#
loop_
_entity.id
_entity.type
_entity.pdbx_description
1 polymer ?
#
loop_
_entity_poly.entity_id
_entity_poly.type
_entity_poly.pdbx_seq_one_letter_code
_entity_poly.pdbx_strand_id
1 'polypeptide(L)'
;YRKQARRPGEFVAGVSIPAAAPNLRCYKLSKRFDQDISAVLGCFNITVEKGQVTAARIAFGGMAGIPKRASAVETALIGQPWALASLRTAQSVFASDFTPLSDMRASADYRLAAARNLLIRYFHDLSGRPVNVLEVQA
;
A
#
# COMPACT_ATOMS: atom_id res chain seq x y z
N TYR A 1 -0.54 -19.23 2.56
CA TYR A 1 -1.76 -18.71 3.20
C TYR A 1 -2.11 -19.61 4.39
N ARG A 2 -2.77 -19.08 5.44
CA ARG A 2 -3.15 -19.81 6.68
C ARG A 2 -2.00 -20.47 7.46
N LYS A 3 -0.78 -19.92 7.36
CA LYS A 3 0.38 -20.36 8.15
C LYS A 3 1.10 -19.13 8.67
N GLN A 4 1.44 -19.13 9.95
CA GLN A 4 2.18 -18.09 10.64
C GLN A 4 3.44 -18.70 11.26
N ALA A 5 4.41 -17.86 11.63
CA ALA A 5 5.57 -18.25 12.42
C ALA A 5 5.15 -18.40 13.89
N ARG A 6 4.30 -19.39 14.19
CA ARG A 6 3.75 -19.65 15.52
C ARG A 6 4.11 -21.06 15.99
N ARG A 7 4.81 -21.17 17.12
CA ARG A 7 5.16 -22.46 17.75
C ARG A 7 3.98 -23.02 18.58
N PRO A 8 3.93 -24.34 18.86
CA PRO A 8 2.96 -24.90 19.80
C PRO A 8 3.06 -24.21 21.17
N GLY A 9 1.92 -23.83 21.75
CA GLY A 9 1.85 -23.09 23.03
C GLY A 9 2.19 -21.60 22.95
N GLU A 10 2.70 -21.09 21.82
CA GLU A 10 3.01 -19.68 21.64
C GLU A 10 1.75 -18.83 21.41
N PHE A 11 1.75 -17.59 21.86
CA PHE A 11 0.67 -16.62 21.62
C PHE A 11 1.24 -15.22 21.34
N VAL A 12 0.45 -14.36 20.71
CA VAL A 12 0.84 -12.97 20.46
C VAL A 12 0.65 -12.18 21.76
N ALA A 13 1.75 -11.69 22.34
CA ALA A 13 1.71 -10.90 23.58
C ALA A 13 1.53 -9.39 23.34
N GLY A 14 2.00 -8.89 22.19
CA GLY A 14 1.92 -7.47 21.87
C GLY A 14 2.65 -7.12 20.58
N VAL A 15 2.53 -5.86 20.17
CA VAL A 15 3.27 -5.27 19.04
C VAL A 15 3.83 -3.91 19.46
N SER A 16 5.03 -3.59 19.00
CA SER A 16 5.65 -2.28 19.22
C SER A 16 5.45 -1.41 17.98
N ILE A 17 5.00 -0.17 18.19
CA ILE A 17 4.76 0.82 17.14
C ILE A 17 5.70 2.00 17.38
N PRO A 18 6.38 2.54 16.35
CA PRO A 18 7.22 3.71 16.53
C PRO A 18 6.39 4.91 16.99
N ALA A 19 7.01 5.79 17.78
CA ALA A 19 6.35 7.00 18.29
C ALA A 19 5.86 7.93 17.16
N ALA A 20 6.54 7.91 16.00
CA ALA A 20 6.15 8.71 14.85
C ALA A 20 6.37 7.95 13.53
N ALA A 21 5.43 8.13 12.60
CA ALA A 21 5.52 7.71 11.21
C ALA A 21 4.78 8.76 10.35
N PRO A 22 5.31 9.98 10.21
CA PRO A 22 4.57 11.13 9.69
C PRO A 22 4.08 10.94 8.24
N ASN A 23 4.83 10.15 7.46
CA ASN A 23 4.53 9.88 6.06
C ASN A 23 3.65 8.63 5.89
N LEU A 24 3.21 7.97 6.97
CA LEU A 24 2.31 6.83 6.87
C LEU A 24 0.94 7.28 6.34
N ARG A 25 0.46 6.61 5.30
CA ARG A 25 -0.93 6.68 4.84
C ARG A 25 -1.46 5.28 4.59
N CYS A 26 -2.74 5.10 4.87
CA CYS A 26 -3.45 3.83 4.72
C CYS A 26 -4.70 4.06 3.87
N TYR A 27 -4.87 3.28 2.80
CA TYR A 27 -6.00 3.37 1.90
C TYR A 27 -6.72 2.04 1.81
N LYS A 28 -7.98 2.06 2.22
CA LYS A 28 -8.90 0.93 2.13
C LYS A 28 -9.81 1.10 0.91
N LEU A 29 -9.90 0.06 0.10
CA LEU A 29 -10.82 -0.03 -1.03
C LEU A 29 -11.73 -1.25 -0.85
N SER A 30 -13.03 -1.00 -0.84
CA SER A 30 -14.11 -1.97 -0.66
C SER A 30 -15.35 -1.49 -1.42
N LYS A 31 -16.39 -2.32 -1.55
CA LYS A 31 -17.60 -1.93 -2.29
C LYS A 31 -18.41 -0.88 -1.54
N ARG A 32 -18.38 -0.94 -0.20
CA ARG A 32 -18.96 0.05 0.70
C ARG A 32 -17.87 0.62 1.61
N PHE A 33 -18.01 1.88 2.02
CA PHE A 33 -17.05 2.53 2.93
C PHE A 33 -17.04 1.87 4.31
N ASP A 34 -18.20 1.86 4.95
CA ASP A 34 -18.33 1.37 6.31
C ASP A 34 -18.66 -0.13 6.35
N GLN A 35 -18.11 -0.81 7.36
CA GLN A 35 -18.37 -2.22 7.66
C GLN A 35 -18.26 -3.15 6.44
N ASP A 36 -17.19 -3.00 5.65
CA ASP A 36 -16.89 -3.86 4.50
C ASP A 36 -15.45 -4.37 4.55
N ILE A 37 -15.21 -5.55 3.97
CA ILE A 37 -13.88 -6.17 3.90
C ILE A 37 -13.14 -5.61 2.68
N SER A 38 -11.90 -5.19 2.88
CA SER A 38 -11.05 -4.66 1.82
C SER A 38 -10.90 -5.65 0.66
N ALA A 39 -11.18 -5.19 -0.56
CA ALA A 39 -10.63 -5.81 -1.76
C ALA A 39 -9.11 -5.53 -1.83
N VAL A 40 -8.72 -4.28 -1.58
CA VAL A 40 -7.31 -3.86 -1.50
C VAL A 40 -7.14 -2.98 -0.27
N LEU A 41 -6.11 -3.24 0.52
CA LEU A 41 -5.62 -2.35 1.57
C LEU A 41 -4.17 -2.02 1.26
N GLY A 42 -3.87 -0.78 0.91
CA GLY A 42 -2.50 -0.31 0.67
C GLY A 42 -2.02 0.60 1.79
N CYS A 43 -0.86 0.31 2.35
CA CYS A 43 -0.20 1.15 3.37
C CYS A 43 1.17 1.58 2.86
N PHE A 44 1.43 2.88 2.89
CA PHE A 44 2.63 3.50 2.31
C PHE A 44 3.30 4.38 3.35
N ASN A 45 4.62 4.25 3.48
CA ASN A 45 5.44 5.11 4.29
C ASN A 45 6.80 5.28 3.58
N ILE A 46 6.95 6.41 2.89
CA ILE A 46 8.11 6.72 2.06
C ILE A 46 8.83 7.93 2.68
N THR A 47 10.13 7.81 2.89
CA THR A 47 11.00 8.90 3.36
C THR A 47 11.62 9.58 2.16
N VAL A 48 11.52 10.90 2.12
CA VAL A 48 12.08 11.73 1.06
C VAL A 48 13.02 12.76 1.68
N GLU A 49 14.26 12.79 1.23
CA GLU A 49 15.27 13.74 1.67
C GLU A 49 15.87 14.43 0.46
N LYS A 50 15.93 15.77 0.49
CA LYS A 50 16.47 16.59 -0.62
C LYS A 50 15.86 16.21 -1.99
N GLY A 51 14.56 15.90 -2.01
CA GLY A 51 13.83 15.52 -3.23
C GLY A 51 14.05 14.10 -3.74
N GLN A 52 14.74 13.24 -2.99
CA GLN A 52 15.00 11.84 -3.36
C GLN A 52 14.43 10.87 -2.33
N VAL A 53 13.99 9.69 -2.79
CA VAL A 53 13.47 8.64 -1.91
C VAL A 53 14.63 7.92 -1.22
N THR A 54 14.72 8.05 0.12
CA THR A 54 15.77 7.39 0.93
C THR A 54 15.30 6.09 1.57
N ALA A 55 13.99 5.94 1.79
CA ALA A 55 13.39 4.70 2.27
C ALA A 55 11.96 4.54 1.75
N ALA A 56 11.56 3.30 1.48
CA ALA A 56 10.18 2.97 1.12
C ALA A 56 9.72 1.74 1.89
N ARG A 57 8.59 1.87 2.59
CA ARG A 57 7.83 0.76 3.18
C ARG A 57 6.43 0.76 2.59
N ILE A 58 6.15 -0.21 1.75
CA ILE A 58 4.89 -0.32 1.00
C ILE A 58 4.34 -1.72 1.22
N ALA A 59 3.19 -1.84 1.89
CA ALA A 59 2.59 -3.11 2.25
C ALA A 59 1.14 -3.19 1.75
N PHE A 60 0.73 -4.41 1.36
CA PHE A 60 -0.61 -4.67 0.88
C PHE A 60 -1.31 -5.83 1.59
N GLY A 61 -2.60 -5.65 1.85
CA GLY A 61 -3.57 -6.70 2.14
C GLY A 61 -4.51 -6.91 0.94
N GLY A 62 -5.01 -8.14 0.77
CA GLY A 62 -5.93 -8.49 -0.33
C GLY A 62 -5.25 -8.70 -1.70
N MET A 63 -3.91 -8.58 -1.76
CA MET A 63 -3.11 -8.74 -2.99
C MET A 63 -2.38 -10.09 -3.10
N ALA A 64 -2.31 -10.85 -2.00
CA ALA A 64 -1.68 -12.16 -1.93
C ALA A 64 -2.31 -12.98 -0.80
N GLY A 65 -1.94 -14.27 -0.71
CA GLY A 65 -2.36 -15.16 0.37
C GLY A 65 -1.78 -14.81 1.75
N ILE A 66 -1.00 -13.73 1.88
CA ILE A 66 -0.53 -13.15 3.15
C ILE A 66 -0.42 -11.62 2.96
N PRO A 67 -0.52 -10.81 4.02
CA PRO A 67 -0.04 -9.43 3.97
C PRO A 67 1.46 -9.45 3.68
N LYS A 68 1.91 -8.68 2.69
CA LYS A 68 3.34 -8.59 2.38
C LYS A 68 3.71 -7.24 1.79
N ARG A 69 5.01 -6.96 1.79
CA ARG A 69 5.57 -5.76 1.17
C ARG A 69 5.68 -5.91 -0.35
N ALA A 70 5.60 -4.78 -1.04
CA ALA A 70 5.83 -4.64 -2.47
C ALA A 70 7.34 -4.39 -2.71
N SER A 71 8.17 -5.42 -2.48
CA SER A 71 9.62 -5.24 -2.43
C SER A 71 10.22 -4.80 -3.77
N ALA A 72 9.71 -5.28 -4.90
CA ALA A 72 10.16 -4.80 -6.20
C ALA A 72 9.81 -3.32 -6.41
N VAL A 73 8.61 -2.90 -6.00
CA VAL A 73 8.19 -1.48 -6.03
C VAL A 73 9.05 -0.62 -5.09
N GLU A 74 9.31 -1.08 -3.87
CA GLU A 74 10.19 -0.39 -2.90
C GLU A 74 11.58 -0.18 -3.51
N THR A 75 12.19 -1.23 -4.06
CA THR A 75 13.50 -1.15 -4.73
C THR A 75 13.50 -0.21 -5.93
N ALA A 76 12.44 -0.21 -6.73
CA ALA A 76 12.34 0.68 -7.90
C ALA A 76 12.23 2.17 -7.52
N LEU A 77 11.80 2.49 -6.29
CA LEU A 77 11.65 3.86 -5.82
C LEU A 77 12.91 4.38 -5.10
N ILE A 78 13.59 3.55 -4.32
CA ILE A 78 14.74 3.97 -3.52
C ILE A 78 15.85 4.52 -4.43
N GLY A 79 16.39 5.69 -4.09
CA GLY A 79 17.38 6.41 -4.88
C GLY A 79 16.82 7.18 -6.07
N GLN A 80 15.52 7.10 -6.36
CA GLN A 80 14.89 7.88 -7.41
C GLN A 80 14.42 9.26 -6.90
N PRO A 81 14.32 10.27 -7.78
CA PRO A 81 13.65 11.52 -7.46
C PRO A 81 12.21 11.27 -7.03
N TRP A 82 11.73 12.00 -6.02
CA TRP A 82 10.33 12.01 -5.62
C TRP A 82 9.47 12.81 -6.61
N ALA A 83 9.17 12.18 -7.75
CA ALA A 83 8.45 12.79 -8.87
C ALA A 83 7.53 11.78 -9.55
N LEU A 84 6.44 12.27 -10.17
CA LEU A 84 5.46 11.44 -10.86
C LEU A 84 6.06 10.50 -11.91
N ALA A 85 7.11 10.93 -12.61
CA ALA A 85 7.81 10.09 -13.59
C ALA A 85 8.39 8.83 -12.92
N SER A 86 9.11 8.98 -11.81
CA SER A 86 9.66 7.87 -11.03
C SER A 86 8.57 6.93 -10.53
N LEU A 87 7.45 7.48 -10.06
CA LEU A 87 6.33 6.68 -9.56
C LEU A 87 5.64 5.89 -10.68
N ARG A 88 5.46 6.48 -11.87
CA ARG A 88 4.91 5.78 -13.04
C ARG A 88 5.79 4.61 -13.45
N THR A 89 7.11 4.77 -13.40
CA THR A 89 8.04 3.66 -13.60
C THR A 89 7.83 2.57 -12.55
N ALA A 90 7.73 2.93 -11.27
CA ALA A 90 7.48 1.99 -10.18
C ALA A 90 6.10 1.30 -10.24
N GLN A 91 5.07 1.90 -10.86
CA GLN A 91 3.77 1.25 -11.07
C GLN A 91 3.87 0.00 -11.95
N SER A 92 4.84 -0.05 -12.88
CA SER A 92 5.01 -1.19 -13.80
C SER A 92 5.43 -2.47 -13.07
N VAL A 93 6.20 -2.35 -11.98
CA VAL A 93 6.77 -3.50 -11.25
C VAL A 93 5.85 -4.12 -10.20
N PHE A 94 4.64 -3.56 -9.99
CA PHE A 94 3.64 -4.16 -9.08
C PHE A 94 3.28 -5.61 -9.45
N ALA A 95 3.29 -5.93 -10.75
CA ALA A 95 2.98 -7.28 -11.22
C ALA A 95 4.07 -8.30 -10.87
N SER A 96 5.29 -7.84 -10.58
CA SER A 96 6.38 -8.68 -10.07
C SER A 96 6.19 -9.03 -8.59
N ASP A 97 5.55 -8.14 -7.83
CA ASP A 97 5.24 -8.38 -6.42
C ASP A 97 3.93 -9.15 -6.23
N PHE A 98 2.92 -8.95 -7.08
CA PHE A 98 1.57 -9.47 -6.82
C PHE A 98 0.91 -10.11 -8.05
N THR A 99 0.27 -11.25 -7.79
CA THR A 99 -0.65 -11.92 -8.72
C THR A 99 -1.98 -12.12 -7.98
N PRO A 100 -2.82 -11.08 -7.88
CA PRO A 100 -4.04 -11.14 -7.08
C PRO A 100 -5.08 -12.10 -7.65
N LEU A 101 -5.95 -12.63 -6.79
CA LEU A 101 -7.09 -13.46 -7.19
C LEU A 101 -8.30 -12.59 -7.55
N SER A 102 -9.15 -13.11 -8.44
CA SER A 102 -10.50 -12.60 -8.65
C SER A 102 -11.48 -13.27 -7.66
N ASP A 103 -12.39 -12.50 -7.09
CA ASP A 103 -13.51 -13.01 -6.29
C ASP A 103 -14.75 -12.11 -6.42
N MET A 104 -15.79 -12.41 -5.64
CA MET A 104 -17.02 -11.62 -5.61
C MET A 104 -16.83 -10.16 -5.20
N ARG A 105 -15.70 -9.79 -4.57
CA ARG A 105 -15.42 -8.40 -4.16
C ARG A 105 -14.80 -7.60 -5.29
N ALA A 106 -13.84 -8.18 -6.00
CA ALA A 106 -13.16 -7.54 -7.12
C ALA A 106 -12.39 -8.54 -7.99
N SER A 107 -12.22 -8.20 -9.27
CA SER A 107 -11.32 -8.91 -10.18
C SER A 107 -9.84 -8.70 -9.83
N ALA A 108 -8.98 -9.62 -10.26
CA ALA A 108 -7.53 -9.50 -10.19
C ALA A 108 -7.03 -8.20 -10.85
N ASP A 109 -7.57 -7.87 -12.03
CA ASP A 109 -7.20 -6.65 -12.76
C ASP A 109 -7.55 -5.39 -11.99
N TYR A 110 -8.75 -5.34 -11.39
CA TYR A 110 -9.14 -4.21 -10.54
C TYR A 110 -8.18 -4.09 -9.35
N ARG A 111 -7.85 -5.20 -8.69
CA ARG A 111 -6.94 -5.20 -7.53
C ARG A 111 -5.55 -4.66 -7.91
N LEU A 112 -5.01 -5.10 -9.04
CA LEU A 112 -3.70 -4.65 -9.52
C LEU A 112 -3.71 -3.19 -9.97
N ALA A 113 -4.74 -2.75 -10.69
CA ALA A 113 -4.91 -1.36 -11.09
C ALA A 113 -5.07 -0.44 -9.87
N ALA A 114 -5.87 -0.86 -8.88
CA ALA A 114 -6.06 -0.14 -7.63
C ALA A 114 -4.73 0.00 -6.87
N ALA A 115 -3.97 -1.09 -6.69
CA ALA A 115 -2.68 -1.03 -6.01
C ALA A 115 -1.70 -0.03 -6.65
N ARG A 116 -1.62 -0.01 -7.99
CA ARG A 116 -0.83 0.98 -8.75
C ARG A 116 -1.32 2.40 -8.51
N ASN A 117 -2.62 2.64 -8.57
CA ASN A 117 -3.19 3.98 -8.44
C ASN A 117 -3.10 4.52 -7.01
N LEU A 118 -3.09 3.65 -5.99
CA LEU A 118 -2.87 4.06 -4.61
C LEU A 118 -1.47 4.68 -4.38
N LEU A 119 -0.45 4.28 -5.15
CA LEU A 119 0.86 4.94 -5.11
C LEU A 119 0.80 6.39 -5.64
N ILE A 120 0.00 6.64 -6.68
CA ILE A 120 -0.21 8.00 -7.22
C ILE A 120 -1.08 8.84 -6.26
N ARG A 121 -2.11 8.22 -5.67
CA ARG A 121 -2.90 8.86 -4.61
C ARG A 121 -2.01 9.29 -3.46
N TYR A 122 -1.10 8.42 -3.01
CA TYR A 122 -0.13 8.73 -1.95
C TYR A 122 0.74 9.94 -2.25
N PHE A 123 1.23 10.06 -3.49
CA PHE A 123 1.99 11.23 -3.93
C PHE A 123 1.18 12.52 -3.82
N HIS A 124 -0.07 12.49 -4.29
CA HIS A 124 -0.95 13.65 -4.25
C HIS A 124 -1.35 14.03 -2.81
N ASP A 125 -1.63 13.04 -1.97
CA ASP A 125 -1.90 13.19 -0.53
C ASP A 125 -0.76 13.95 0.17
N LEU A 126 0.49 13.48 0.01
CA LEU A 126 1.66 14.16 0.59
C LEU A 126 1.93 15.56 0.01
N SER A 127 1.48 15.84 -1.22
CA SER A 127 1.58 17.17 -1.82
C SER A 127 0.48 18.15 -1.38
N GLY A 128 -0.38 17.76 -0.43
CA GLY A 128 -1.48 18.58 0.05
C GLY A 128 -2.63 18.73 -0.95
N ARG A 129 -2.70 17.88 -1.98
CA ARG A 129 -3.83 17.88 -2.91
C ARG A 129 -4.98 17.09 -2.29
N PRO A 130 -6.23 17.59 -2.35
CA PRO A 130 -7.39 16.82 -1.91
C PRO A 130 -7.52 15.52 -2.70
N VAL A 131 -7.59 14.39 -1.99
CA VAL A 131 -7.65 13.04 -2.59
C VAL A 131 -8.70 12.13 -1.96
N ASN A 132 -9.41 12.61 -0.93
CA ASN A 132 -10.35 11.81 -0.17
C ASN A 132 -11.80 12.23 -0.47
N VAL A 133 -12.55 11.35 -1.11
CA VAL A 133 -13.97 11.57 -1.39
C VAL A 133 -14.81 11.78 -0.13
N LEU A 134 -14.39 11.22 1.01
CA LEU A 134 -15.08 11.35 2.29
C LEU A 134 -14.86 12.71 2.98
N GLU A 135 -13.96 13.54 2.46
CA GLU A 135 -13.71 14.91 2.97
C GLU A 135 -14.46 15.98 2.17
N VAL A 136 -15.20 15.58 1.12
CA VAL A 136 -15.99 16.51 0.31
C VAL A 136 -17.25 16.91 1.07
N GLN A 137 -17.48 18.22 1.20
CA GLN A 137 -18.67 18.80 1.80
C GLN A 137 -19.60 19.33 0.69
N ALA A 138 -20.92 19.24 0.94
CA ALA A 138 -21.96 19.76 0.05
C ALA A 138 -22.21 21.26 0.29
#